data_AF-A0A1A9NJM7-F1
#
_entry.id   AF-A0A1A9NJM7-F1
#
_cell.length_a   1.000
_cell.length_b   1.000
_cell.length_c   1.000
_cell.angle_alpha   90.00
_cell.angle_beta   90.00
_cell.angle_gamma   90.00
#
_symmetry.space_group_name_H-M   'P 1'
#
loop_
_entity.id
_entity.type
_entity.pdbx_description
1 polymer ?
#
loop_
_entity_poly.entity_id
_entity_poly.type
_entity_poly.pdbx_seq_one_letter_code
_entity_poly.pdbx_strand_id
1 'polypeptide(L)'
;MPARPSYYERHVFFCLNRRDDGAACCCDHDAEGMFEYAKKQVKKLGMNGKGKVRVNRAGCFDRCDEGPLLVVYPEAIWYTFVDKEDIDEIIESHLKQGKVVERLQV
;
A
#
# COMPACT_ATOMS: atom_id res chain seq x y z
N MET A 1 -0.67 -26.94 15.24
CA MET A 1 -1.83 -26.83 14.33
C MET A 1 -1.32 -26.21 13.04
N PRO A 2 -1.66 -26.72 11.84
CA PRO A 2 -1.28 -26.06 10.61
C PRO A 2 -1.95 -24.68 10.55
N ALA A 3 -1.18 -23.65 10.17
CA ALA A 3 -1.71 -22.31 9.98
C ALA A 3 -2.82 -22.36 8.92
N ARG A 4 -3.96 -21.72 9.20
CA ARG A 4 -5.02 -21.59 8.20
C ARG A 4 -4.46 -20.78 7.03
N PRO A 5 -4.71 -21.18 5.77
CA PRO A 5 -4.28 -20.41 4.61
C PRO A 5 -4.88 -19.01 4.68
N SER A 6 -4.07 -17.99 4.40
CA SER A 6 -4.53 -16.60 4.40
C SER A 6 -5.66 -16.42 3.37
N TYR A 7 -6.67 -15.61 3.70
CA TYR A 7 -7.77 -15.32 2.78
C TYR A 7 -7.29 -14.51 1.57
N TYR A 8 -6.25 -13.70 1.76
CA TYR A 8 -5.58 -12.91 0.73
C TYR A 8 -4.10 -13.28 0.70
N GLU A 9 -3.51 -13.35 -0.50
CA GLU A 9 -2.07 -13.58 -0.64
C GLU A 9 -1.28 -12.40 -0.06
N ARG A 10 -1.71 -11.17 -0.38
CA ARG A 10 -1.10 -9.94 0.15
C ARG A 10 -2.14 -8.93 0.61
N HIS A 11 -1.81 -8.22 1.66
CA HIS A 11 -2.53 -7.04 2.12
C HIS A 11 -1.67 -5.80 1.92
N VAL A 12 -2.23 -4.80 1.24
CA VAL A 12 -1.60 -3.48 1.09
C VAL A 12 -2.41 -2.50 1.90
N PHE A 13 -1.80 -1.86 2.89
CA PHE A 13 -2.43 -0.85 3.71
C PHE A 13 -1.84 0.52 3.39
N PHE A 14 -2.70 1.47 3.01
CA PHE A 14 -2.32 2.86 2.81
C PHE A 14 -2.64 3.66 4.07
N CYS A 15 -1.70 4.46 4.56
CA CYS A 15 -1.98 5.44 5.60
C CYS A 15 -2.82 6.56 4.99
N LEU A 16 -4.08 6.66 5.41
CA LEU A 16 -5.00 7.72 4.96
C LEU A 16 -5.32 8.70 6.10
N ASN A 17 -4.41 8.81 7.06
CA ASN A 17 -4.59 9.73 8.17
C ASN A 17 -4.55 11.17 7.68
N ARG A 18 -5.55 11.95 8.10
CA ARG A 18 -5.62 13.41 7.95
C ARG A 18 -5.58 14.03 9.35
N ARG A 19 -4.87 15.15 9.49
CA ARG A 19 -4.84 15.92 10.74
C ARG A 19 -5.33 17.34 10.47
N ASP A 20 -6.16 17.85 11.37
CA ASP A 20 -6.73 19.20 11.28
C ASP A 20 -5.89 20.26 12.02
N ASP A 21 -4.88 19.82 12.79
CA ASP A 21 -3.97 20.66 13.59
C ASP A 21 -2.75 21.19 12.81
N GLY A 22 -2.64 20.86 11.51
CA GLY A 22 -1.54 21.25 10.64
C GLY A 22 -0.26 20.44 10.81
N ALA A 23 -0.24 19.41 11.67
CA ALA A 23 0.89 18.50 11.74
C ALA A 23 0.95 17.61 10.48
N ALA A 24 2.16 17.35 9.99
CA ALA A 24 2.39 16.58 8.78
C ALA A 24 1.66 15.22 8.82
N CYS A 25 0.95 14.88 7.73
CA CYS A 25 0.25 13.62 7.59
C CYS A 25 0.23 13.11 6.15
N CYS A 26 -0.01 11.81 5.96
CA CYS A 26 0.07 11.20 4.63
C CYS A 26 -0.98 11.77 3.65
N CYS A 27 -2.14 12.19 4.13
CA CYS A 27 -3.16 12.82 3.28
C CYS A 27 -2.75 14.19 2.71
N ASP A 28 -1.70 14.84 3.24
CA ASP A 28 -1.14 16.06 2.64
C ASP A 28 -0.45 15.77 1.30
N HIS A 29 -0.14 14.50 1.02
CA HIS A 29 0.55 14.02 -0.18
C HIS A 29 -0.37 13.19 -1.10
N ASP A 30 -1.67 13.50 -1.15
CA ASP A 30 -2.67 12.80 -1.98
C ASP A 30 -2.74 11.27 -1.75
N ALA A 31 -2.49 10.81 -0.51
CA ALA A 31 -2.54 9.37 -0.20
C ALA A 31 -3.91 8.74 -0.49
N GLU A 32 -5.01 9.49 -0.37
CA GLU A 32 -6.34 9.00 -0.73
C GLU A 32 -6.53 8.83 -2.24
N GLY A 33 -5.99 9.74 -3.05
CA GLY A 33 -5.93 9.62 -4.51
C GLY A 33 -5.13 8.40 -4.94
N MET A 34 -3.96 8.17 -4.33
CA MET A 34 -3.10 7.02 -4.62
C MET A 34 -3.72 5.69 -4.16
N PHE A 35 -4.44 5.67 -3.03
CA PHE A 35 -5.20 4.51 -2.60
C PHE A 35 -6.29 4.12 -3.61
N GLU A 36 -7.11 5.07 -4.05
CA GLU A 36 -8.18 4.80 -5.03
C GLU A 36 -7.60 4.41 -6.40
N TYR A 37 -6.45 4.99 -6.78
CA TYR A 37 -5.71 4.58 -7.97
C TYR A 37 -5.24 3.13 -7.87
N ALA A 38 -4.52 2.76 -6.81
CA ALA A 38 -4.02 1.41 -6.57
C ALA A 38 -5.15 0.38 -6.59
N LYS A 39 -6.27 0.68 -5.92
CA LYS A 39 -7.46 -0.18 -5.88
C LYS A 39 -8.06 -0.41 -7.27
N LYS A 40 -8.11 0.63 -8.11
CA LYS A 40 -8.58 0.51 -9.51
C LYS A 40 -7.61 -0.32 -10.35
N GLN A 41 -6.31 -0.12 -10.22
CA GLN A 41 -5.31 -0.88 -10.99
C GLN A 41 -5.28 -2.36 -10.62
N VAL A 42 -5.25 -2.69 -9.32
CA VAL A 42 -5.32 -4.08 -8.84
C VAL A 42 -6.59 -4.78 -9.35
N LYS A 43 -7.73 -4.07 -9.39
CA LYS A 43 -8.97 -4.61 -9.98
C LYS A 43 -8.86 -4.78 -11.50
N LYS A 44 -8.31 -3.80 -12.23
CA LYS A 44 -8.13 -3.83 -13.69
C LYS A 44 -7.24 -5.01 -14.12
N LEU A 45 -6.22 -5.32 -13.34
CA LEU A 45 -5.31 -6.46 -13.55
C LEU A 45 -5.91 -7.80 -13.10
N GLY A 46 -7.14 -7.82 -12.58
CA GLY A 46 -7.78 -9.03 -12.06
C GLY A 46 -7.07 -9.61 -10.82
N MET A 47 -6.31 -8.79 -10.11
CA MET A 47 -5.53 -9.17 -8.92
C MET A 47 -6.31 -9.00 -7.61
N ASN A 48 -7.58 -8.60 -7.66
CA ASN A 48 -8.43 -8.50 -6.48
C ASN A 48 -9.23 -9.80 -6.24
N GLY A 49 -9.50 -10.12 -4.98
CA GLY A 49 -10.38 -11.23 -4.58
C GLY A 49 -9.67 -12.27 -3.71
N LYS A 50 -10.37 -13.39 -3.46
CA LYS A 50 -9.88 -14.47 -2.60
C LYS A 50 -8.56 -15.03 -3.14
N GLY A 51 -7.56 -15.16 -2.25
CA GLY A 51 -6.24 -15.67 -2.57
C GLY A 51 -5.37 -14.73 -3.40
N LYS A 52 -5.71 -13.44 -3.48
CA LYS A 52 -4.94 -12.44 -4.23
C LYS A 52 -4.65 -11.20 -3.38
N VAL A 53 -4.56 -10.01 -3.98
CA VAL A 53 -4.23 -8.76 -3.31
C VAL A 53 -5.48 -8.09 -2.75
N ARG A 54 -5.38 -7.59 -1.52
CA ARG A 54 -6.36 -6.69 -0.91
C ARG A 54 -5.73 -5.34 -0.60
N VAL A 55 -6.22 -4.30 -1.27
CA VAL A 55 -5.90 -2.91 -0.95
C VAL A 55 -6.85 -2.41 0.15
N ASN A 56 -6.30 -1.96 1.27
CA ASN A 56 -6.99 -1.57 2.48
C ASN A 56 -6.64 -0.14 2.90
N ARG A 57 -7.60 0.49 3.58
CA ARG A 57 -7.43 1.78 4.24
C ARG A 57 -6.85 1.54 5.64
N ALA A 58 -5.95 2.41 6.08
CA ALA A 58 -5.39 2.40 7.42
C ALA A 58 -5.43 3.81 8.03
N GLY A 59 -5.41 3.86 9.36
CA GLY A 59 -5.14 5.09 10.11
C GLY A 59 -3.65 5.44 10.11
N CYS A 60 -3.25 6.29 11.06
CA CYS A 60 -1.84 6.67 11.25
C CYS A 60 -0.98 5.43 11.53
N PHE A 61 0.20 5.36 10.91
CA PHE A 61 1.24 4.37 11.22
C PHE A 61 2.31 4.89 12.19
N ASP A 62 2.12 6.10 12.73
CA ASP A 62 3.07 6.79 13.61
C ASP A 62 4.47 7.02 13.01
N ARG A 63 4.55 6.99 11.68
CA ARG A 63 5.76 7.23 10.86
C ARG A 63 5.54 8.39 9.88
N CYS A 64 4.95 9.49 10.35
CA CYS A 64 4.58 10.63 9.51
C CYS A 64 5.77 11.27 8.78
N ASP A 65 6.97 11.23 9.38
CA ASP A 65 8.19 11.81 8.81
C ASP A 65 8.69 11.07 7.55
N GLU A 66 8.16 9.87 7.29
CA GLU A 66 8.46 9.03 6.13
C GLU A 66 7.28 8.99 5.14
N GLY A 67 6.26 9.81 5.39
CA GLY A 67 5.02 9.90 4.62
C GLY A 67 5.20 10.42 3.19
N PRO A 68 4.30 10.05 2.26
CA PRO A 68 3.17 9.15 2.45
C PRO A 68 3.60 7.67 2.51
N LEU A 69 2.85 6.84 3.24
CA LEU A 69 3.23 5.46 3.51
C LEU A 69 2.19 4.44 3.05
N LEU A 70 2.69 3.33 2.53
CA LEU A 70 1.96 2.07 2.43
C LEU A 70 2.81 0.90 2.93
N VAL A 71 2.16 -0.14 3.44
CA VAL A 71 2.82 -1.38 3.88
C VAL A 71 2.19 -2.60 3.24
N VAL A 72 3.02 -3.54 2.82
CA VAL A 72 2.63 -4.80 2.19
C VAL A 72 2.91 -5.96 3.16
N TYR A 73 1.86 -6.66 3.56
CA TYR A 73 1.91 -7.91 4.32
C TYR A 73 1.63 -9.12 3.42
N PRO A 74 2.15 -10.32 3.77
CA PRO A 74 2.80 -10.70 5.02
C PRO A 74 4.26 -10.28 5.19
N GLU A 75 4.92 -9.80 4.13
CA GLU A 75 6.36 -9.50 4.10
C GLU A 75 6.76 -8.29 4.99
N ALA A 76 5.78 -7.48 5.41
CA ALA A 76 5.97 -6.26 6.19
C ALA A 76 6.92 -5.25 5.53
N ILE A 77 6.86 -5.15 4.20
CA ILE A 77 7.65 -4.20 3.40
C ILE A 77 6.92 -2.86 3.38
N TRP A 78 7.64 -1.80 3.76
CA TRP A 78 7.15 -0.43 3.80
C TRP A 78 7.63 0.31 2.56
N TYR A 79 6.75 1.14 2.00
CA TYR A 79 7.06 1.98 0.86
C TYR A 79 6.61 3.40 1.10
N THR A 80 7.38 4.33 0.55
CA THR A 80 6.92 5.67 0.20
C THR A 80 6.60 5.76 -1.29
N PHE A 81 5.93 6.83 -1.72
CA PHE A 81 5.56 7.08 -3.11
C PHE A 81 5.33 8.57 -3.36
N VAL A 82 5.57 9.01 -4.59
CA VAL A 82 5.38 10.40 -5.01
C VAL A 82 4.26 10.53 -6.04
N ASP A 83 4.14 9.56 -6.94
CA ASP A 83 3.22 9.62 -8.08
C ASP A 83 2.55 8.26 -8.37
N LYS A 84 1.85 8.17 -9.51
CA LYS A 84 1.13 6.96 -9.91
C LYS A 84 2.06 5.90 -10.45
N GLU A 85 3.17 6.32 -11.04
CA GLU A 85 4.21 5.48 -11.60
C GLU A 85 4.88 4.65 -10.50
N ASP A 86 5.14 5.25 -9.33
CA ASP A 86 5.59 4.53 -8.14
C ASP A 86 4.60 3.45 -7.69
N ILE A 87 3.30 3.78 -7.68
CA ILE A 87 2.25 2.81 -7.33
C ILE A 87 2.18 1.67 -8.36
N ASP A 88 2.29 1.99 -9.65
CA ASP A 88 2.29 0.99 -10.72
C ASP A 88 3.51 0.07 -10.62
N GLU A 89 4.69 0.60 -10.27
CA GLU A 89 5.89 -0.21 -10.04
C GLU A 89 5.74 -1.14 -8.84
N ILE A 90 5.18 -0.66 -7.72
CA ILE A 90 4.89 -1.51 -6.55
C ILE A 90 3.91 -2.63 -6.93
N ILE A 91 2.87 -2.33 -7.71
CA ILE A 91 1.90 -3.33 -8.15
C ILE A 91 2.55 -4.37 -9.07
N GLU A 92 3.26 -3.93 -10.11
CA GLU A 92 3.82 -4.81 -11.14
C GLU A 92 5.05 -5.59 -10.66
N SER A 93 5.95 -4.97 -9.91
CA SER A 93 7.15 -5.64 -9.39
C SER A 93 6.82 -6.43 -8.13
N HIS A 94 6.29 -5.77 -7.09
CA HIS A 94 6.14 -6.42 -5.80
C HIS A 94 4.88 -7.27 -5.73
N LEU A 95 3.70 -6.68 -5.95
CA LEU A 95 2.45 -7.40 -5.70
C LEU A 95 2.20 -8.54 -6.69
N LYS A 96 2.70 -8.40 -7.93
CA LYS A 96 2.50 -9.37 -9.02
C LYS A 96 3.68 -10.34 -9.19
N GLN A 97 4.92 -9.87 -9.09
CA GLN A 97 6.12 -10.71 -9.31
C GLN A 97 6.84 -11.09 -8.01
N GLY A 98 6.44 -10.55 -6.85
CA GLY A 98 7.11 -10.80 -5.58
C GLY A 98 8.47 -10.12 -5.45
N LYS A 99 8.78 -9.12 -6.29
CA LYS A 99 10.07 -8.41 -6.30
C LYS A 99 9.94 -7.04 -5.64
N VAL A 100 10.60 -6.86 -4.50
CA VAL A 100 10.62 -5.61 -3.74
C VAL A 100 11.21 -4.48 -4.57
N VAL A 101 10.62 -3.30 -4.47
CA VAL A 101 11.08 -2.07 -5.15
C VAL A 101 11.99 -1.30 -4.20
N GLU A 102 13.27 -1.69 -4.13
CA GLU A 102 14.21 -1.17 -3.11
C GLU A 102 14.33 0.36 -3.12
N ARG A 103 14.18 1.02 -4.27
CA ARG A 103 14.25 2.48 -4.39
C ARG A 103 13.13 3.22 -3.65
N LEU A 104 11.99 2.56 -3.41
CA LEU A 104 10.81 3.11 -2.73
C LEU A 104 10.71 2.64 -1.28
N GLN A 105 11.57 1.72 -0.86
CA GLN A 105 11.50 1.12 0.46
C GLN A 105 11.98 2.10 1.54
N VAL A 106 11.30 2.06 2.69
CA VAL A 106 11.62 2.82 3.91
C VAL A 106 11.66 1.91 5.15
#